data_AF-A0A1S9T4G0-F1
#
_entry.id   AF-A0A1S9T4G0-F1
#
_cell.length_a   1.000
_cell.length_b   1.000
_cell.length_c   1.000
_cell.angle_alpha   90.00
_cell.angle_beta   90.00
_cell.angle_gamma   90.00
#
_symmetry.space_group_name_H-M   'P 1'
#
loop_
_entity.id
_entity.type
_entity.pdbx_description
1 polymer ?
#
loop_
_entity_poly.entity_id
_entity_poly.type
_entity_poly.pdbx_seq_one_letter_code
_entity_poly.pdbx_strand_id
1 'polypeptide(L)' 'MGGKIEPKMVPMASYGWNREKQCVEFQLLINEEIYVMPIYEKDVKGMETWFRLKKHNLIK' A
#
# COMPACT_ATOMS: atom_id res chain seq x y z
N MET A 1 -16.32 -15.27 35.58
CA MET A 1 -15.52 -15.59 34.38
C MET A 1 -15.57 -14.41 33.44
N GLY A 2 -14.61 -13.48 33.54
CA GLY A 2 -14.50 -12.37 32.60
C GLY A 2 -13.68 -12.83 31.40
N GLY A 3 -14.34 -13.29 30.34
CA GLY A 3 -13.67 -13.59 29.08
C GLY A 3 -13.08 -12.31 28.52
N LYS A 4 -11.75 -12.17 28.54
CA LYS A 4 -11.07 -11.11 27.79
C LYS A 4 -11.31 -11.41 26.32
N ILE A 5 -12.08 -10.56 25.65
CA ILE A 5 -12.21 -10.61 24.20
C ILE A 5 -10.83 -10.26 23.66
N GLU A 6 -10.12 -11.25 23.11
CA GLU A 6 -8.88 -10.98 22.38
C GLU A 6 -9.22 -10.01 21.23
N PRO A 7 -8.46 -8.91 21.06
CA PRO A 7 -8.67 -8.01 19.94
C PRO A 7 -8.62 -8.82 18.65
N LYS A 8 -9.72 -8.80 17.89
CA LYS A 8 -9.74 -9.43 16.56
C LYS A 8 -8.65 -8.76 15.73
N MET A 9 -7.59 -9.49 15.39
CA MET A 9 -6.53 -8.96 14.53
C MET A 9 -7.15 -8.58 13.19
N VAL A 10 -7.14 -7.28 12.89
CA VAL A 10 -7.61 -6.76 11.61
C VAL A 10 -6.38 -6.57 10.73
N PRO A 11 -6.33 -7.18 9.53
CA PRO A 11 -5.25 -6.90 8.60
C PRO A 11 -5.26 -5.41 8.25
N MET A 12 -4.11 -4.75 8.39
CA MET A 12 -3.94 -3.36 7.98
C MET A 12 -3.35 -3.33 6.59
N ALA A 13 -4.02 -2.60 5.70
CA ALA A 13 -3.55 -2.34 4.34
C ALA A 13 -3.21 -0.85 4.22
N SER A 14 -2.02 -0.54 3.71
CA SER A 14 -1.62 0.83 3.40
C SER A 14 -0.96 0.91 2.02
N TYR A 15 -1.05 2.10 1.41
CA TYR A 15 -0.42 2.39 0.13
C TYR A 15 0.45 3.62 0.28
N GLY A 16 1.66 3.60 -0.29
CA GLY A 16 2.59 4.72 -0.27
C GLY A 16 3.26 4.92 -1.62
N TRP A 17 3.51 6.17 -2.01
CA TRP A 17 4.33 6.45 -3.19
C TRP A 17 5.81 6.37 -2.83
N ASN A 18 6.53 5.42 -3.43
CA ASN A 18 7.98 5.34 -3.32
C ASN A 18 8.63 6.19 -4.44
N ARG A 19 9.27 7.30 -4.03
CA ARG A 19 9.94 8.22 -4.97
C ARG A 19 11.20 7.65 -5.59
N GLU A 20 11.93 6.79 -4.90
CA GLU A 20 13.17 6.20 -5.43
C GLU A 20 12.87 5.16 -6.50
N LYS A 21 11.90 4.28 -6.23
CA LYS A 21 11.48 3.21 -7.14
C LYS A 21 10.44 3.66 -8.17
N GLN A 22 9.89 4.87 -8.02
CA GLN A 22 8.81 5.42 -8.85
C GLN A 22 7.61 4.46 -8.98
N CYS A 23 7.22 3.85 -7.85
CA CYS A 23 6.12 2.88 -7.77
C CYS A 23 5.23 3.14 -6.55
N VAL A 24 4.04 2.54 -6.54
CA VAL A 24 3.24 2.44 -5.31
C VAL A 24 3.74 1.24 -4.53
N GLU A 25 4.00 1.39 -3.24
CA GLU A 25 4.24 0.28 -2.32
C GLU A 25 2.95 -0.02 -1.58
N PHE A 26 2.46 -1.25 -1.75
CA PHE A 26 1.35 -1.78 -0.99
C PHE A 26 1.90 -2.55 0.20
N GLN A 27 1.54 -2.12 1.41
CA GLN A 27 1.97 -2.74 2.65
C GLN A 27 0.78 -3.45 3.32
N LEU A 28 1.00 -4.70 3.69
CA LEU A 28 0.04 -5.56 4.37
C LEU A 28 0.62 -6.00 5.71
N LEU A 29 -0.10 -5.73 6.80
CA LEU A 29 0.18 -6.28 8.12
C LEU A 29 -0.69 -7.51 8.35
N ILE A 30 -0.06 -8.69 8.43
CA ILE A 30 -0.71 -9.98 8.66
C ILE A 30 0.05 -10.69 9.76
N ASN A 31 -0.62 -11.07 10.86
CA ASN A 31 0.01 -11.78 11.99
C ASN A 31 1.31 -11.12 12.48
N GLU A 32 1.29 -9.79 12.66
CA GLU A 32 2.45 -8.99 13.08
C GLU A 32 3.63 -8.90 12.08
N GLU A 33 3.48 -9.51 10.89
CA GLU A 33 4.45 -9.43 9.81
C GLU A 33 4.03 -8.42 8.74
N ILE A 34 4.99 -7.63 8.25
CA ILE A 34 4.78 -6.64 7.19
C ILE A 34 5.24 -7.22 5.85
N TYR A 35 4.30 -7.32 4.92
CA TYR A 35 4.56 -7.68 3.53
C TYR A 35 4.48 -6.43 2.66
N VAL A 36 5.53 -6.17 1.86
CA VAL A 36 5.59 -5.00 0.96
C VAL A 36 5.64 -5.49 -0.48
N MET A 37 4.66 -5.06 -1.29
CA MET A 37 4.58 -5.37 -2.71
C MET A 37 4.68 -4.09 -3.54
N PRO A 38 5.65 -3.98 -4.46
CA PRO A 38 5.69 -2.86 -5.40
C PRO A 38 4.65 -3.06 -6.50
N ILE A 39 3.93 -1.99 -6.81
CA ILE A 39 2.96 -1.90 -7.91
C ILE A 39 3.46 -0.83 -8.87
N TYR A 40 3.84 -1.24 -10.08
CA TYR A 40 4.31 -0.35 -11.12
C TYR A 40 3.17 0.05 -12.05
N GLU A 41 3.35 1.15 -12.77
CA GLU A 41 2.41 1.65 -13.76
C GLU A 41 1.99 0.57 -14.78
N LYS A 42 2.94 -0.25 -15.22
CA LYS A 42 2.69 -1.35 -16.17
C LYS A 42 1.76 -2.46 -15.61
N ASP A 43 1.63 -2.54 -14.29
CA ASP A 43 0.89 -3.61 -13.62
C ASP A 43 -0.60 -3.25 -13.45
N VAL A 44 -0.96 -1.97 -13.60
CA VAL A 44 -2.34 -1.49 -13.40
C VAL A 44 -2.83 -0.69 -14.60
N LYS A 45 -3.66 -1.34 -15.42
CA LYS A 45 -4.36 -0.67 -16.53
C LYS A 45 -5.30 0.41 -15.98
N GLY A 46 -5.28 1.60 -16.59
CA GLY A 46 -6.14 2.72 -16.24
C GLY A 46 -5.58 3.66 -15.17
N MET A 47 -4.36 3.40 -14.65
CA MET A 47 -3.68 4.31 -13.72
C MET A 47 -2.50 5.07 -14.36
N GLU A 48 -2.28 4.92 -15.66
CA GLU A 48 -1.12 5.49 -16.38
C GLU A 48 -1.03 7.00 -16.16
N THR A 49 -2.15 7.70 -16.31
CA THR A 49 -2.23 9.15 -16.07
C THR A 49 -1.91 9.52 -14.62
N TRP A 50 -2.43 8.77 -13.65
CA TRP A 50 -2.16 9.05 -12.22
C TRP A 50 -0.68 8.88 -11.91
N PHE A 51 -0.06 7.77 -12.35
CA PHE A 51 1.37 7.54 -12.19
C PHE A 51 2.18 8.68 -12.83
N ARG A 52 1.85 9.06 -14.07
CA ARG A 52 2.53 10.16 -14.75
C ARG A 52 2.43 11.48 -13.98
N LEU A 53 1.22 11.87 -13.54
CA LEU A 53 1.01 13.07 -12.73
C LEU A 53 1.81 13.00 -11.42
N LYS A 54 1.86 11.83 -10.77
CA LYS A 54 2.60 11.63 -9.53
C LYS A 54 4.11 11.74 -9.69
N LYS A 55 4.67 11.11 -10.73
CA LYS A 55 6.10 11.16 -11.09
C LYS A 55 6.59 12.59 -11.34
N HIS A 56 5.74 13.41 -11.97
CA HIS A 56 6.03 14.83 -12.22
C HIS A 56 5.64 15.76 -11.05
N ASN A 57 5.25 15.22 -9.89
CA ASN A 57 4.79 15.98 -8.71
C ASN A 57 3.62 16.95 -9.00
N LEU A 58 2.77 16.62 -9.97
CA LEU A 58 1.60 17.42 -10.35
C LEU A 58 0.39 17.16 -9.45
N ILE A 59 0.43 16.10 -8.65
CA ILE A 59 -0.61 15.72 -7.67
C ILE A 59 0.01 15.27 -6.34
N LYS A 60 -0.69 15.57 -5.23
CA LYS A 60 -0.27 15.24 -3.85
C LYS A 60 -0.62 13.83 -3.41
#